data_AF-A0A7C6NCW2-F1
#
_entry.id   AF-A0A7C6NCW2-F1
#
_cell.length_a   1.000
_cell.length_b   1.000
_cell.length_c   1.000
_cell.angle_alpha   90.00
_cell.angle_beta   90.00
_cell.angle_gamma   90.00
#
_symmetry.space_group_name_H-M   'P 1'
#
loop_
_entity.id
_entity.type
_entity.pdbx_description
1 polymer ?
#
loop_
_entity_poly.entity_id
_entity_poly.type
_entity_poly.pdbx_seq_one_letter_code
_entity_poly.pdbx_strand_id
1 'polypeptide(L)'
;MSNVFIGNQEYFKGIGKIKYEGPKSDNPLSFKFYDPKKVLAGKTMEEHLRFSVAYWHSFCADGGDPFGKPTLVFPWNKGSEMEAAKNKAEAAFEFFTKLGVPYYCFHDTDASPEGNSAAEYEKNYHEIGALLKKLQDATGVKLLWNTSNLFS
;
A
#
# COMPACT_ATOMS: atom_id res chain seq x y z
N MET A 1 -4.40 -13.89 -12.94
CA MET A 1 -5.13 -12.66 -12.55
C MET A 1 -5.13 -12.65 -11.04
N SER A 2 -4.44 -11.70 -10.40
CA SER A 2 -4.41 -11.63 -8.93
C SER A 2 -5.82 -11.30 -8.42
N ASN A 3 -6.33 -12.20 -7.56
CA ASN A 3 -7.54 -11.96 -6.78
C ASN A 3 -7.29 -10.77 -5.85
N VAL A 4 -8.36 -10.03 -5.54
CA VAL A 4 -8.29 -8.97 -4.53
C VAL A 4 -7.94 -9.62 -3.19
N PHE A 5 -6.91 -9.11 -2.54
CA PHE A 5 -6.57 -9.53 -1.18
C PHE A 5 -7.51 -8.84 -0.21
N ILE A 6 -8.20 -9.65 0.59
CA ILE A 6 -8.97 -9.19 1.74
C ILE A 6 -8.35 -9.94 2.92
N GLY A 7 -7.71 -9.19 3.82
CA GLY A 7 -7.04 -9.73 4.99
C GLY A 7 -8.04 -10.19 6.06
N ASN A 8 -7.67 -10.04 7.33
CA ASN A 8 -8.57 -10.37 8.45
C ASN A 8 -9.77 -9.42 8.53
N GLN A 9 -9.65 -8.22 7.96
CA GLN A 9 -10.68 -7.20 7.88
C GLN A 9 -10.65 -6.56 6.49
N GLU A 10 -11.83 -6.24 5.95
CA GLU A 10 -11.93 -5.34 4.79
C GLU A 10 -11.92 -3.88 5.25
N TYR A 11 -10.91 -3.12 4.84
CA TYR A 11 -10.71 -1.71 5.17
C TYR A 11 -11.43 -0.78 4.19
N PHE A 12 -11.45 -1.11 2.89
CA PHE A 12 -12.05 -0.30 1.83
C PHE A 12 -13.40 -0.88 1.39
N LYS A 13 -14.35 -0.90 2.32
CA LYS A 13 -15.68 -1.51 2.13
C LYS A 13 -16.42 -0.90 0.94
N GLY A 14 -17.05 -1.77 0.15
CA GLY A 14 -17.81 -1.36 -1.04
C GLY A 14 -16.95 -0.98 -2.24
N ILE A 15 -15.61 -0.92 -2.10
CA ILE A 15 -14.70 -0.70 -3.21
C ILE A 15 -14.16 -2.05 -3.66
N GLY A 16 -14.50 -2.44 -4.89
CA GLY A 16 -13.94 -3.63 -5.53
C GLY A 16 -12.62 -3.36 -6.25
N LYS A 17 -12.19 -4.30 -7.09
CA LYS A 17 -11.08 -4.06 -8.01
C LYS A 17 -11.45 -2.96 -9.01
N ILE A 18 -10.61 -1.94 -9.13
CA ILE A 18 -10.75 -0.85 -10.10
C ILE A 18 -10.46 -1.41 -11.50
N LYS A 19 -11.45 -1.30 -12.38
CA LYS A 19 -11.39 -1.84 -13.75
C LYS A 19 -11.15 -0.73 -14.76
N TYR A 20 -10.62 -1.10 -15.92
CA TYR A 20 -10.66 -0.24 -17.10
C TYR A 20 -12.04 -0.28 -17.74
N GLU A 21 -12.62 0.90 -17.99
CA GLU A 21 -13.94 1.06 -18.65
C GLU A 21 -13.87 1.99 -19.88
N GLY A 22 -12.72 2.58 -20.16
CA GLY A 22 -12.48 3.42 -21.33
C GLY A 22 -12.90 4.88 -21.15
N PRO A 23 -12.56 5.74 -22.14
CA PRO A 23 -12.57 7.20 -21.99
C PRO A 23 -13.96 7.84 -21.91
N LYS A 24 -15.02 7.08 -22.17
CA LYS A 24 -16.41 7.55 -22.10
C LYS A 24 -17.11 7.18 -20.79
N SER A 25 -16.45 6.42 -19.91
CA SER A 25 -17.04 6.03 -18.62
C SER A 25 -17.17 7.24 -17.70
N ASP A 26 -18.32 7.34 -17.03
CA ASP A 26 -18.64 8.31 -15.98
C ASP A 26 -18.45 7.75 -14.55
N ASN A 27 -18.25 6.43 -14.40
CA ASN A 27 -18.02 5.79 -13.11
C ASN A 27 -16.72 6.29 -12.48
N PRO A 28 -16.70 7.05 -11.38
CA PRO A 28 -15.46 7.62 -10.83
C PRO A 28 -14.43 6.56 -10.39
N LEU A 29 -14.86 5.33 -10.09
CA LEU A 29 -14.02 4.22 -9.62
C LEU A 29 -13.64 3.25 -10.75
N SER A 30 -13.26 3.80 -11.90
CA SER A 30 -12.73 3.05 -13.04
C SER A 30 -11.61 3.82 -13.75
N PHE A 31 -10.69 3.08 -14.38
CA PHE A 31 -9.67 3.68 -15.25
C PHE A 31 -10.27 4.00 -16.62
N LYS A 32 -10.00 5.22 -17.11
CA LYS A 32 -10.46 5.70 -18.43
C LYS A 32 -9.41 5.49 -19.51
N PHE A 33 -8.15 5.42 -19.10
CA PHE A 33 -7.00 5.38 -20.02
C PHE A 33 -6.00 4.27 -19.68
N TYR A 34 -5.89 3.88 -18.41
CA TYR A 34 -5.02 2.81 -17.99
C TYR A 34 -5.71 1.46 -18.16
N ASP A 35 -5.39 0.78 -19.26
CA ASP A 35 -5.70 -0.65 -19.44
C ASP A 35 -4.40 -1.43 -19.20
N PRO A 36 -4.24 -2.11 -18.05
CA PRO A 36 -2.99 -2.78 -17.68
C PRO A 36 -2.57 -3.83 -18.71
N LYS A 37 -3.51 -4.44 -19.45
CA LYS A 37 -3.23 -5.50 -20.42
C LYS A 37 -3.00 -5.00 -21.85
N LYS A 38 -3.25 -3.71 -22.12
CA LYS A 38 -3.07 -3.15 -23.46
C LYS A 38 -1.59 -3.19 -23.84
N VAL A 39 -1.29 -3.89 -24.94
CA VAL A 39 0.07 -3.99 -25.48
C VAL A 39 0.39 -2.76 -26.31
N LEU A 40 1.53 -2.13 -26.02
CA LEU A 40 2.12 -1.00 -26.73
C LEU A 40 3.57 -1.33 -27.03
N ALA A 41 3.97 -1.31 -28.30
CA ALA A 41 5.35 -1.60 -28.72
C ALA A 41 5.95 -2.88 -28.07
N GLY A 42 5.14 -3.95 -28.00
CA GLY A 42 5.58 -5.27 -27.49
C GLY A 42 5.57 -5.46 -25.97
N LYS A 43 5.17 -4.46 -25.17
CA LYS A 43 4.95 -4.60 -23.72
C LYS A 43 3.57 -4.09 -23.32
N THR A 44 3.01 -4.65 -22.26
CA THR A 44 1.76 -4.15 -21.66
C THR A 44 1.96 -2.78 -21.02
N MET A 45 0.87 -2.01 -20.86
CA MET A 45 0.93 -0.73 -20.14
C MET A 45 1.44 -0.90 -18.70
N GLU A 46 1.09 -2.00 -18.03
CA GLU A 46 1.61 -2.32 -16.69
C GLU A 46 3.14 -2.44 -16.68
N GLU A 47 3.71 -3.13 -17.67
CA GLU A 47 5.17 -3.30 -17.81
C GLU A 47 5.91 -2.01 -18.15
N HIS A 48 5.27 -1.11 -18.93
CA HIS A 48 5.83 0.20 -19.25
C HIS A 48 5.81 1.14 -18.04
N LEU A 49 4.66 1.24 -17.37
CA LEU A 49 4.43 2.27 -16.35
C LEU A 49 4.96 1.86 -14.98
N ARG A 50 4.86 0.57 -14.63
CA ARG A 50 5.36 0.00 -13.38
C ARG A 50 4.93 0.82 -12.15
N PHE A 51 3.64 1.20 -12.10
CA PHE A 51 3.13 2.05 -11.04
C PHE A 51 3.42 1.49 -9.65
N SER A 52 3.77 2.41 -8.75
CA SER A 52 4.06 2.12 -7.35
C SER A 52 3.26 3.06 -6.45
N VAL A 53 2.81 2.55 -5.31
CA VAL A 53 2.17 3.36 -4.27
C VAL A 53 3.18 3.70 -3.17
N ALA A 54 3.24 4.97 -2.82
CA ALA A 54 4.02 5.48 -1.70
C ALA A 54 3.31 5.18 -0.37
N TYR A 55 3.96 4.39 0.49
CA TYR A 55 3.38 3.91 1.73
C TYR A 55 3.14 5.05 2.74
N TRP A 56 4.12 5.97 2.88
CA TRP A 56 4.05 7.11 3.80
C TRP A 56 2.82 8.00 3.55
N HIS A 57 2.58 8.44 2.31
CA HIS A 57 1.43 9.30 2.01
C HIS A 57 0.09 8.56 2.06
N SER A 58 0.06 7.29 1.68
CA SER A 58 -1.21 6.57 1.52
C SER A 58 -1.72 6.00 2.84
N PHE A 59 -0.83 5.65 3.77
CA PHE A 59 -1.19 4.90 4.98
C PHE A 59 -0.66 5.47 6.29
N CYS A 60 0.24 6.47 6.25
CA CYS A 60 0.81 7.10 7.45
C CYS A 60 0.37 8.56 7.61
N ALA A 61 0.43 9.36 6.54
CA ALA A 61 0.11 10.79 6.59
C ALA A 61 -1.36 11.02 6.99
N ASP A 62 -1.58 11.69 8.10
CA ASP A 62 -2.89 11.85 8.75
C ASP A 62 -3.58 13.21 8.44
N GLY A 63 -3.00 13.97 7.51
CA GLY A 63 -3.51 15.27 7.08
C GLY A 63 -3.20 16.42 8.03
N GLY A 64 -2.38 16.21 9.07
CA GLY A 64 -1.84 17.32 9.86
C GLY A 64 -0.91 18.21 9.03
N ASP A 65 -0.82 19.48 9.44
CA ASP A 65 0.07 20.46 8.82
C ASP A 65 0.70 21.38 9.90
N PRO A 66 1.68 22.24 9.58
CA PRO A 66 2.33 23.11 10.57
C PRO A 66 1.39 24.06 11.34
N PHE A 67 0.14 24.21 10.90
CA PHE A 67 -0.87 25.12 11.43
C PHE A 67 -2.11 24.39 11.95
N GLY A 68 -2.18 23.06 11.85
CA GLY A 68 -3.40 22.29 12.05
C GLY A 68 -3.16 20.87 12.57
N LYS A 69 -4.16 20.33 13.27
CA LYS A 69 -4.13 18.95 13.79
C LYS A 69 -4.49 17.94 12.69
N PRO A 70 -4.13 16.65 12.87
CA PRO A 70 -4.56 15.56 12.00
C PRO A 70 -6.07 15.55 11.72
N THR A 71 -6.44 15.24 10.48
CA THR A 71 -7.84 15.18 10.02
C THR A 71 -8.28 13.79 9.58
N LEU A 72 -7.34 12.91 9.25
CA LEU A 72 -7.60 11.55 8.79
C LEU A 72 -7.44 10.58 9.96
N VAL A 73 -8.51 9.84 10.27
CA VAL A 73 -8.49 8.81 11.31
C VAL A 73 -8.53 7.45 10.62
N PHE A 74 -7.37 6.79 10.55
CA PHE A 74 -7.25 5.52 9.84
C PHE A 74 -7.72 4.32 10.68
N PRO A 75 -8.53 3.42 10.10
CA PRO A 75 -9.05 2.24 10.81
C PRO A 75 -7.98 1.22 11.21
N TRP A 76 -6.79 1.25 10.56
CA TRP A 76 -5.66 0.39 10.87
C TRP A 76 -4.81 0.86 12.05
N ASN A 77 -4.98 2.09 12.55
CA ASN A 77 -4.22 2.63 13.68
C ASN A 77 -4.78 2.19 15.06
N LYS A 78 -5.17 0.92 15.18
CA LYS A 78 -5.78 0.36 16.40
C LYS A 78 -4.83 -0.64 17.08
N GLY A 79 -4.91 -0.69 18.41
CA GLY A 79 -4.13 -1.62 19.24
C GLY A 79 -2.75 -1.05 19.58
N SER A 80 -1.83 -1.96 19.90
CA SER A 80 -0.40 -1.63 20.05
C SER A 80 0.21 -1.16 18.73
N GLU A 81 1.37 -0.50 18.78
CA GLU A 81 2.06 -0.02 17.57
C GLU A 81 2.36 -1.14 16.57
N MET A 82 2.74 -2.32 17.08
CA MET A 82 2.98 -3.49 16.25
C MET A 82 1.69 -4.04 15.62
N GLU A 83 0.57 -4.06 16.36
CA GLU A 83 -0.73 -4.42 15.79
C GLU A 83 -1.16 -3.42 14.71
N ALA A 84 -0.98 -2.13 14.97
CA ALA A 84 -1.28 -1.08 13.99
C ALA A 84 -0.42 -1.23 12.72
N ALA A 85 0.87 -1.56 12.84
CA ALA A 85 1.75 -1.82 11.71
C ALA A 85 1.30 -3.03 10.88
N LYS A 86 0.90 -4.13 11.53
CA LYS A 86 0.36 -5.33 10.85
C LYS A 86 -0.96 -5.03 10.14
N ASN A 87 -1.86 -4.31 10.81
CA ASN A 87 -3.14 -3.88 10.25
C ASN A 87 -2.93 -2.97 9.02
N LYS A 88 -1.96 -2.05 9.10
CA LYS A 88 -1.59 -1.16 8.01
C LYS A 88 -1.02 -1.93 6.82
N ALA A 89 -0.21 -2.96 7.06
CA ALA A 89 0.27 -3.85 5.99
C ALA A 89 -0.88 -4.58 5.29
N GLU A 90 -1.85 -5.13 6.02
CA GLU A 90 -3.03 -5.75 5.41
C GLU A 90 -3.87 -4.75 4.60
N ALA A 91 -4.14 -3.56 5.17
CA ALA A 91 -4.87 -2.50 4.49
C ALA A 91 -4.16 -2.05 3.21
N ALA A 92 -2.83 -1.94 3.26
CA ALA A 92 -2.01 -1.56 2.11
C ALA A 92 -2.12 -2.59 0.98
N PHE A 93 -2.00 -3.89 1.28
CA PHE A 93 -2.12 -4.93 0.25
C PHE A 93 -3.54 -5.11 -0.28
N GLU A 94 -4.57 -4.87 0.53
CA GLU A 94 -5.94 -4.73 0.04
C GLU A 94 -6.03 -3.58 -0.98
N PHE A 95 -5.52 -2.39 -0.62
CA PHE A 95 -5.51 -1.23 -1.51
C PHE A 95 -4.76 -1.51 -2.81
N PHE A 96 -3.55 -2.07 -2.74
CA PHE A 96 -2.73 -2.37 -3.91
C PHE A 96 -3.44 -3.31 -4.88
N THR A 97 -4.06 -4.38 -4.35
CA THR A 97 -4.76 -5.37 -5.19
C THR A 97 -6.09 -4.88 -5.73
N LYS A 98 -6.81 -4.01 -4.99
CA LYS A 98 -8.01 -3.30 -5.49
C LYS A 98 -7.64 -2.32 -6.59
N LEU A 99 -6.59 -1.52 -6.41
CA LEU A 99 -6.12 -0.57 -7.42
C LEU A 99 -5.49 -1.26 -8.64
N GLY A 100 -4.93 -2.45 -8.44
CA GLY A 100 -4.24 -3.22 -9.49
C GLY A 100 -2.82 -2.73 -9.76
N VAL A 101 -2.14 -2.16 -8.76
CA VAL A 101 -0.74 -1.71 -8.90
C VAL A 101 0.23 -2.86 -8.65
N PRO A 102 1.30 -2.99 -9.46
CA PRO A 102 2.28 -4.06 -9.28
C PRO A 102 3.30 -3.78 -8.18
N TYR A 103 3.51 -2.51 -7.80
CA TYR A 103 4.56 -2.13 -6.87
C TYR A 103 4.10 -1.25 -5.70
N TYR A 104 4.93 -1.22 -4.66
CA TYR A 104 4.88 -0.26 -3.56
C TYR A 104 6.29 0.13 -3.10
N CYS A 105 6.40 1.24 -2.37
CA CYS A 105 7.65 1.75 -1.77
C CYS A 105 7.40 2.24 -0.35
N PHE A 106 8.39 2.10 0.55
CA PHE A 106 8.27 2.51 1.96
C PHE A 106 9.60 2.97 2.57
N HIS A 107 9.56 3.81 3.60
CA HIS A 107 10.66 3.95 4.57
C HIS A 107 10.49 2.92 5.69
N ASP A 108 11.59 2.45 6.28
CA ASP A 108 11.60 1.59 7.47
C ASP A 108 10.56 1.99 8.53
N THR A 109 10.55 3.25 8.97
CA THR A 109 9.63 3.76 10.01
C THR A 109 8.18 3.94 9.54
N ASP A 110 7.93 3.94 8.22
CA ASP A 110 6.56 3.90 7.70
C ASP A 110 5.92 2.53 7.92
N ALA A 111 6.70 1.47 7.74
CA ALA A 111 6.20 0.10 7.74
C ALA A 111 6.21 -0.51 9.14
N SER A 112 7.22 -0.20 9.95
CA SER A 112 7.49 -0.82 11.25
C SER A 112 7.64 0.21 12.37
N PRO A 113 7.18 -0.10 13.60
CA PRO A 113 7.45 0.76 14.75
C PRO A 113 8.94 0.72 15.13
N GLU A 114 9.46 1.87 15.55
CA GLU A 114 10.86 2.04 15.95
C GLU A 114 11.18 1.38 17.29
N GLY A 115 10.21 1.35 18.21
CA GLY A 115 10.47 0.93 19.59
C GLY A 115 11.39 1.90 20.33
N ASN A 116 12.01 1.43 21.41
CA ASN A 116 12.77 2.26 22.36
C ASN A 116 14.28 2.00 22.33
N SER A 117 14.76 1.17 21.41
CA SER A 117 16.18 0.86 21.24
C SER A 117 16.48 0.30 19.86
N ALA A 118 17.75 0.36 19.42
CA ALA A 118 18.16 -0.21 18.14
C ALA A 118 17.85 -1.72 18.02
N ALA A 119 17.97 -2.47 19.12
CA ALA A 119 17.65 -3.90 19.14
C ALA A 119 16.14 -4.15 18.99
N GLU A 120 15.30 -3.28 19.56
CA GLU A 120 13.85 -3.35 19.40
C GLU A 120 13.43 -2.95 17.98
N TYR A 121 14.02 -1.89 17.44
CA TYR A 121 13.87 -1.46 16.05
C TYR A 121 14.15 -2.61 15.07
N GLU A 122 15.31 -3.26 15.19
CA GLU A 122 15.72 -4.35 14.30
C GLU A 122 14.76 -5.53 14.39
N LYS A 123 14.35 -5.90 15.61
CA LYS A 123 13.37 -6.97 15.85
C LYS A 123 12.03 -6.64 15.19
N ASN A 124 11.51 -5.43 15.39
CA ASN A 124 10.24 -5.00 14.82
C ASN A 124 10.29 -4.97 13.30
N TYR A 125 11.38 -4.43 12.73
CA TYR A 125 11.60 -4.34 11.30
C TYR A 125 11.62 -5.73 10.64
N HIS A 126 12.31 -6.69 11.25
CA HIS A 126 12.33 -8.07 10.74
C HIS A 126 10.96 -8.76 10.83
N GLU A 127 10.20 -8.54 11.90
CA GLU A 127 8.87 -9.09 12.05
C GLU A 127 7.91 -8.57 10.95
N ILE A 128 7.91 -7.26 10.73
CA ILE A 128 7.11 -6.65 9.65
C ILE A 128 7.64 -7.06 8.27
N GLY A 129 8.95 -7.11 8.07
CA GLY A 129 9.55 -7.58 6.81
C GLY A 129 9.09 -9.00 6.45
N ALA A 130 9.02 -9.90 7.42
CA ALA A 130 8.51 -11.26 7.23
C ALA A 130 7.02 -11.27 6.86
N LEU A 131 6.20 -10.41 7.47
CA LEU A 131 4.79 -10.25 7.10
C LEU A 131 4.63 -9.71 5.68
N LEU A 132 5.34 -8.62 5.34
CA LEU A 132 5.30 -8.04 4.00
C LEU A 132 5.73 -9.05 2.95
N LYS A 133 6.72 -9.91 3.23
CA LYS A 133 7.11 -11.00 2.32
C LYS A 133 5.96 -11.99 2.08
N LYS A 134 5.25 -12.41 3.14
CA LYS A 134 4.08 -13.29 3.02
C LYS A 134 2.97 -12.65 2.18
N LEU A 135 2.72 -11.35 2.37
CA LEU A 135 1.72 -10.61 1.60
C LEU A 135 2.13 -10.46 0.13
N GLN A 136 3.42 -10.21 -0.17
CA GLN A 136 3.94 -10.21 -1.54
C GLN A 136 3.72 -11.57 -2.21
N ASP A 137 4.02 -12.67 -1.51
CA ASP A 137 3.84 -14.03 -2.03
C ASP A 137 2.36 -14.37 -2.29
N ALA A 138 1.46 -13.92 -1.40
CA ALA A 138 0.03 -14.16 -1.54
C ALA A 138 -0.63 -13.35 -2.67
N THR A 139 -0.13 -12.14 -2.95
CA THR A 139 -0.80 -11.18 -3.86
C THR A 139 -0.10 -10.99 -5.20
N GLY A 140 1.20 -11.27 -5.26
CA GLY A 140 2.06 -10.97 -6.40
C GLY A 140 2.47 -9.50 -6.50
N VAL A 141 2.04 -8.62 -5.57
CA VAL A 141 2.55 -7.25 -5.45
C VAL A 141 4.02 -7.32 -5.02
N LYS A 142 4.84 -6.40 -5.52
CA LYS A 142 6.30 -6.42 -5.33
C LYS A 142 6.82 -5.13 -4.70
N LEU A 143 7.85 -5.23 -3.90
CA LEU A 143 8.63 -4.07 -3.49
C LEU A 143 9.39 -3.50 -4.70
N LEU A 144 9.18 -2.22 -5.02
CA LEU A 144 10.02 -1.54 -6.01
C LEU A 144 11.32 -1.05 -5.38
N TRP A 145 11.22 -0.41 -4.22
CA TRP A 145 12.34 -0.03 -3.38
C TRP A 145 11.86 0.27 -1.96
N ASN A 146 12.74 0.10 -0.98
CA ASN A 146 12.59 0.65 0.35
C ASN A 146 13.76 1.59 0.64
N THR A 147 13.62 2.41 1.67
CA THR A 147 14.69 3.31 2.12
C THR A 147 14.63 3.52 3.63
N SER A 148 15.58 4.27 4.18
CA SER A 148 15.60 4.63 5.60
C SER A 148 15.20 6.08 5.82
N ASN A 149 14.31 6.31 6.78
CA ASN A 149 13.94 7.66 7.21
C ASN A 149 14.96 8.16 8.25
N LEU A 150 15.84 9.06 7.82
CA LEU A 150 16.88 9.66 8.66
C LEU A 150 16.69 11.19 8.77
N PHE A 151 15.44 11.66 8.78
CA PHE A 151 15.11 13.09 8.69
C PHE A 151 13.90 13.54 9.51
N SER A 152 13.20 12.62 10.18
CA SER A 152 12.01 12.95 10.99
C SER A 152 12.35 13.37 12.42
#